data_AF-A0A8J7XWM8-F1
#
_entry.id   AF-A0A8J7XWM8-F1
#
_cell.length_a   1.000
_cell.length_b   1.000
_cell.length_c   1.000
_cell.angle_alpha   90.00
_cell.angle_beta   90.00
_cell.angle_gamma   90.00
#
_symmetry.space_group_name_H-M   'P 1'
#
loop_
_entity.id
_entity.type
_entity.pdbx_description
1 polymer ?
#
loop_
_entity_poly.entity_id
_entity_poly.type
_entity_poly.pdbx_seq_one_letter_code
_entity_poly.pdbx_strand_id
1 'polypeptide(L)'
;MESTTDILEKLIEEEQKIRQKAEELGLRVGKGPPEEVKKPFRAKEGIPRTELTEREMARLLAETRDILDIYNTDYVAEHFDEANNLYHSLKDKPFSPDSLIGSRIVQNIQELKERIDAVGEQESPTKPLEELLSDAKRVLDSLDSLDSIQAKRRYADLLKRQQEMPRNVDEPLEVEIDEYLVEIGKRIQRSEKKTSEEIGEELLEEISTLIGSGTFNPDGYNRIAKKFQEIADDLPEDLKLKIRDRIRESYAKMKDLEQKEHVEERVREVRAKKFYWDSFAQEVEQLKADLERASPGEFFRLYDIYDQLLDSLEHADLSDVHAAQIDRVKSMVDQCYYMLEELRSRA
;
A
#
# COMPACT_ATOMS: atom_id res chain seq x y z
N MET A 1 -47.37 31.59 52.83
CA MET A 1 -46.63 32.45 51.90
C MET A 1 -46.74 33.85 52.47
N GLU A 2 -45.65 34.38 53.04
CA GLU A 2 -45.62 35.79 53.47
C GLU A 2 -45.76 36.65 52.21
N SER A 3 -46.63 37.65 52.27
CA SER A 3 -46.88 38.56 51.14
C SER A 3 -45.61 39.38 50.86
N THR A 4 -45.38 39.77 49.61
CA THR A 4 -44.27 40.68 49.24
C THR A 4 -44.31 42.01 50.01
N THR A 5 -45.48 42.39 50.53
CA THR A 5 -45.65 43.50 51.47
C THR A 5 -45.01 43.24 52.83
N ASP A 6 -45.13 42.03 53.37
CA ASP A 6 -44.61 41.65 54.69
C ASP A 6 -43.07 41.60 54.67
N ILE A 7 -42.48 41.20 53.53
CA ILE A 7 -41.04 41.24 53.30
C ILE A 7 -40.55 42.69 53.25
N LEU A 8 -41.31 43.59 52.62
CA LEU A 8 -40.96 45.00 52.50
C LEU A 8 -41.03 45.73 53.85
N GLU A 9 -42.04 45.42 54.67
CA GLU A 9 -42.16 45.96 56.04
C GLU A 9 -41.00 45.48 56.93
N LYS A 10 -40.62 44.20 56.86
CA LYS A 10 -39.45 43.67 57.58
C LYS A 10 -38.15 44.36 57.17
N LEU A 11 -37.94 44.61 55.88
CA LEU A 11 -36.75 45.32 55.38
C LEU A 11 -36.70 46.78 55.83
N ILE A 12 -37.84 47.46 55.90
CA ILE A 12 -37.94 48.83 56.43
C ILE A 12 -37.62 48.86 57.92
N GLU A 13 -38.11 47.90 58.71
CA GLU A 13 -37.77 47.79 60.14
C GLU A 13 -36.29 47.49 60.38
N GLU A 14 -35.68 46.61 59.57
CA GLU A 14 -34.24 46.34 59.65
C GLU A 14 -33.40 47.56 59.29
N GLU A 15 -33.79 48.32 58.27
CA GLU A 15 -33.12 49.56 57.90
C GLU A 15 -33.20 50.61 59.02
N GLN A 16 -34.36 50.73 59.70
CA GLN A 16 -34.52 51.62 60.85
C GLN A 16 -33.66 51.20 62.03
N LYS A 17 -33.53 49.90 62.31
CA LYS A 17 -32.62 49.38 63.34
C LYS A 17 -31.16 49.67 63.01
N ILE A 18 -30.77 49.53 61.74
CA ILE A 18 -29.42 49.86 61.28
C ILE A 18 -29.15 51.37 61.41
N ARG A 19 -30.13 52.22 61.09
CA ARG A 19 -30.02 53.68 61.25
C ARG A 19 -29.90 54.11 62.72
N GLN A 20 -30.70 53.54 63.64
CA GLN A 20 -30.55 53.81 65.07
C GLN A 20 -29.17 53.42 65.60
N LYS A 21 -28.68 52.25 65.18
CA LYS A 21 -27.34 51.77 65.55
C LYS A 21 -26.21 52.62 64.97
N ALA A 22 -26.42 53.22 63.79
CA ALA A 22 -25.47 54.15 63.18
C ALA A 22 -25.45 55.51 63.90
N GLU A 23 -26.59 56.00 64.39
CA GLU A 23 -26.67 57.23 65.21
C GLU A 23 -26.01 57.05 66.59
N GLU A 24 -26.17 55.89 67.23
CA GLU A 24 -25.46 55.54 68.48
C GLU A 24 -23.93 55.50 68.31
N LEU A 25 -23.46 55.19 67.09
CA LEU A 25 -22.04 55.14 66.72
C LEU A 25 -21.50 56.50 66.21
N GLY A 26 -22.30 57.58 66.28
CA GLY A 26 -21.87 58.93 65.90
C GLY A 26 -21.75 59.18 64.39
N LEU A 27 -22.29 58.27 63.56
CA LEU A 27 -22.30 58.43 62.11
C LEU A 27 -23.51 59.27 61.70
N ARG A 28 -23.28 60.50 61.21
CA ARG A 28 -24.34 61.31 60.59
C ARG A 28 -24.75 60.69 59.25
N VAL A 29 -25.84 59.92 59.26
CA VAL A 29 -26.52 59.47 58.04
C VAL A 29 -27.18 60.70 57.40
N GLY A 30 -26.80 61.02 56.16
CA GLY A 30 -27.35 62.16 55.42
C GLY A 30 -28.87 62.05 55.20
N LYS A 31 -29.51 63.19 54.93
CA LYS A 31 -30.97 63.29 54.70
C LYS A 31 -31.42 62.27 53.66
N GLY A 32 -32.50 61.55 53.98
CA GLY A 32 -33.11 60.54 53.09
C GLY A 32 -33.49 61.11 51.71
N PRO A 33 -33.67 60.24 50.71
CA PRO A 33 -33.97 60.66 49.35
C PRO A 33 -35.32 61.41 49.28
N PRO A 34 -35.47 62.37 48.36
CA PRO A 34 -36.67 63.19 48.21
C PRO A 34 -37.91 62.34 47.84
N GLU A 35 -39.11 62.83 48.20
CA GLU A 35 -40.40 62.15 48.09
C GLU A 35 -40.85 61.73 46.68
N GLU A 36 -40.06 61.95 45.64
CA GLU A 36 -40.37 61.57 44.25
C GLU A 36 -40.23 60.05 43.99
N VAL A 37 -39.68 59.28 44.93
CA VAL A 37 -39.53 57.82 44.82
C VAL A 37 -40.80 57.06 45.25
N LYS A 38 -41.86 57.74 45.72
CA LYS A 38 -43.12 57.12 46.18
C LYS A 38 -44.18 56.87 45.10
N LYS A 39 -43.83 56.82 43.80
CA LYS A 39 -44.77 56.39 42.75
C LYS A 39 -44.33 55.05 42.15
N PRO A 40 -45.24 54.05 42.03
CA PRO A 40 -44.89 52.78 41.42
C PRO A 40 -44.48 53.03 39.97
N PHE A 41 -43.30 52.54 39.58
CA PHE A 41 -42.79 52.62 38.22
C PHE A 41 -43.86 52.10 37.24
N ARG A 42 -44.47 53.02 36.48
CA ARG A 42 -45.14 52.64 35.23
C ARG A 42 -44.05 52.23 34.25
N ALA A 43 -44.15 51.02 33.72
CA ALA A 43 -43.30 50.57 32.61
C ALA A 43 -43.42 51.59 31.46
N LYS A 44 -42.28 52.14 31.03
CA LYS A 44 -42.21 52.90 29.78
C LYS A 44 -42.31 51.90 28.63
N GLU A 45 -43.36 52.00 27.83
CA GLU A 45 -43.44 51.33 26.54
C GLU A 45 -42.33 51.85 25.62
N GLY A 46 -41.61 50.93 24.97
CA GLY A 46 -40.79 51.27 23.80
C GLY A 46 -39.27 51.18 23.92
N ILE A 47 -38.70 50.61 24.99
CA ILE A 47 -37.28 50.18 24.96
C ILE A 47 -37.28 48.68 24.65
N PRO A 48 -36.70 48.22 23.53
CA PRO A 48 -36.51 46.79 23.30
C PRO A 48 -35.71 46.23 24.48
N ARG A 49 -36.22 45.19 25.14
CA ARG A 49 -35.48 44.50 26.20
C ARG A 49 -34.18 43.96 25.58
N THR A 50 -33.06 44.55 25.97
CA THR A 50 -31.71 44.05 25.67
C THR A 50 -31.31 42.89 26.57
N GLU A 51 -32.12 42.51 27.56
CA GLU A 51 -31.81 41.47 28.54
C GLU A 51 -32.67 40.22 28.31
N LEU A 52 -32.02 39.05 28.34
CA LEU A 52 -32.69 37.75 28.33
C LEU A 52 -33.70 37.62 29.49
N THR A 53 -34.83 36.97 29.23
CA THR A 53 -35.79 36.58 30.27
C THR A 53 -35.21 35.51 31.20
N GLU A 54 -35.79 35.33 32.39
CA GLU A 54 -35.35 34.29 33.35
C GLU A 54 -35.33 32.87 32.73
N ARG A 55 -36.26 32.56 31.81
CA ARG A 55 -36.30 31.28 31.09
C ARG A 55 -35.16 31.15 30.07
N GLU A 56 -34.80 32.23 29.40
CA GLU A 56 -33.70 32.25 28.44
C GLU A 56 -32.34 32.22 29.15
N MET A 57 -32.22 32.89 30.29
CA MET A 57 -31.07 32.78 31.21
C MET A 57 -30.85 31.34 31.68
N ALA A 58 -31.91 30.63 32.08
CA ALA A 58 -31.81 29.23 32.49
C ALA A 58 -31.39 28.30 31.34
N ARG A 59 -31.85 28.56 30.10
CA ARG A 59 -31.41 27.81 28.91
C ARG A 59 -29.94 28.07 28.59
N LEU A 60 -29.50 29.32 28.65
CA LEU A 60 -28.10 29.67 28.41
C LEU A 60 -27.17 29.06 29.46
N LEU A 61 -27.62 28.97 30.71
CA LEU A 61 -26.88 28.25 31.76
C LEU A 61 -26.73 26.75 31.45
N ALA A 62 -27.80 26.10 30.97
CA ALA A 62 -27.72 24.70 30.54
C ALA A 62 -26.79 24.54 29.33
N GLU A 63 -26.94 25.38 28.31
CA GLU A 63 -26.11 25.39 27.10
C GLU A 63 -24.62 25.55 27.43
N THR A 64 -24.27 26.56 28.24
CA THR A 64 -22.86 26.79 28.65
C THR A 64 -22.29 25.67 29.52
N ARG A 65 -23.13 24.96 30.28
CA ARG A 65 -22.70 23.79 31.05
C ARG A 65 -22.45 22.58 30.14
N ASP A 66 -23.38 22.30 29.22
CA ASP A 66 -23.24 21.19 28.27
C ASP A 66 -22.00 21.40 27.38
N ILE A 67 -21.74 22.65 26.97
CA ILE A 67 -20.51 23.02 26.26
C ILE A 67 -19.27 22.70 27.08
N LEU A 68 -19.22 23.04 28.37
CA LEU A 68 -18.06 22.71 29.21
C LEU A 68 -17.88 21.21 29.45
N ASP A 69 -18.96 20.44 29.47
CA ASP A 69 -18.87 18.99 29.62
C ASP A 69 -18.30 18.32 28.34
N ILE A 70 -18.56 18.89 27.16
CA ILE A 70 -18.03 18.40 25.87
C ILE A 70 -16.61 18.91 25.62
N TYR A 71 -16.38 20.22 25.79
CA TYR A 71 -15.12 20.89 25.49
C TYR A 71 -14.13 20.77 26.66
N ASN A 72 -13.71 19.54 26.95
CA ASN A 72 -12.54 19.27 27.79
C ASN A 72 -11.25 19.68 27.04
N THR A 73 -10.11 19.68 27.74
CA THR A 73 -8.83 20.17 27.19
C THR A 73 -8.41 19.39 25.93
N ASP A 74 -8.65 18.08 25.90
CA ASP A 74 -8.28 17.21 24.76
C ASP A 74 -9.16 17.53 23.53
N TYR A 75 -10.46 17.69 23.71
CA TYR A 75 -11.39 18.07 22.64
C TYR A 75 -11.12 19.48 22.12
N VAL A 76 -10.76 20.42 23.00
CA VAL A 76 -10.36 21.78 22.61
C VAL A 76 -9.05 21.76 21.80
N ALA A 77 -8.13 20.83 22.07
CA ALA A 77 -6.91 20.67 21.28
C ALA A 77 -7.20 20.15 19.86
N GLU A 78 -8.16 19.24 19.71
CA GLU A 78 -8.56 18.70 18.39
C GLU A 78 -9.47 19.68 17.60
N HIS A 79 -10.23 20.54 18.28
CA HIS A 79 -11.22 21.43 17.69
C HIS A 79 -11.03 22.90 18.11
N PHE A 80 -9.78 23.39 18.05
CA PHE A 80 -9.40 24.70 18.60
C PHE A 80 -10.19 25.88 18.00
N ASP A 81 -10.28 25.94 16.67
CA ASP A 81 -11.00 27.03 15.99
C ASP A 81 -12.51 27.02 16.28
N GLU A 82 -13.10 25.82 16.38
CA GLU A 82 -14.51 25.68 16.76
C GLU A 82 -14.74 26.16 18.19
N ALA A 83 -13.87 25.79 19.12
CA ALA A 83 -13.93 26.22 20.52
C ALA A 83 -13.78 27.74 20.65
N ASN A 84 -12.85 28.34 19.90
CA ASN A 84 -12.61 29.79 19.92
C ASN A 84 -13.81 30.57 19.34
N ASN A 85 -14.36 30.09 18.22
CA ASN A 85 -15.58 30.67 17.63
C ASN A 85 -16.78 30.57 18.57
N LEU A 86 -16.93 29.43 19.28
CA LEU A 86 -17.97 29.22 20.26
C LEU A 86 -17.84 30.16 21.46
N TYR A 87 -16.62 30.37 21.97
CA TYR A 87 -16.35 31.35 23.03
C TYR A 87 -16.75 32.77 22.62
N HIS A 88 -16.36 33.21 21.41
CA HIS A 88 -16.76 34.52 20.89
C HIS A 88 -18.28 34.67 20.75
N SER A 89 -18.95 33.64 20.24
CA SER A 89 -20.42 33.60 20.15
C SER A 89 -21.10 33.74 21.51
N LEU A 90 -20.60 33.05 22.54
CA LEU A 90 -21.16 33.09 23.90
C LEU A 90 -20.90 34.42 24.60
N LYS A 91 -19.72 35.02 24.39
CA LYS A 91 -19.32 36.29 24.98
C LYS A 91 -20.21 37.45 24.54
N ASP A 92 -20.68 37.44 23.31
CA ASP A 92 -21.48 38.51 22.72
C ASP A 92 -22.99 38.39 23.01
N LYS A 93 -23.42 37.33 23.72
CA LYS A 93 -24.83 37.15 24.10
C LYS A 93 -25.25 38.21 25.14
N PRO A 94 -26.39 38.90 24.96
CA PRO A 94 -26.76 40.02 25.82
C PRO A 94 -27.50 39.54 27.09
N PHE A 95 -26.80 39.46 28.22
CA PHE A 95 -27.39 39.07 29.52
C PHE A 95 -26.82 39.89 30.69
N SER A 96 -27.55 39.96 31.82
CA SER A 96 -27.12 40.69 33.01
C SER A 96 -26.25 39.81 33.93
N PRO A 97 -24.98 40.17 34.17
CA PRO A 97 -24.06 39.41 35.03
C PRO A 97 -24.37 39.56 36.53
N ASP A 98 -25.14 40.57 36.92
CA ASP A 98 -25.43 40.90 38.34
C ASP A 98 -26.43 39.94 39.00
N SER A 99 -27.00 39.00 38.23
CA SER A 99 -27.84 37.92 38.75
C SER A 99 -27.01 36.68 39.09
N LEU A 100 -27.47 35.87 40.06
CA LEU A 100 -26.81 34.59 40.41
C LEU A 100 -26.61 33.66 39.19
N ILE A 101 -27.62 33.59 38.32
CA ILE A 101 -27.57 32.79 37.09
C ILE A 101 -26.59 33.41 36.09
N GLY A 102 -26.61 34.75 35.95
CA GLY A 102 -25.68 35.48 35.08
C GLY A 102 -24.23 35.28 35.50
N SER A 103 -23.92 35.39 36.81
CA SER A 103 -22.60 35.11 37.36
C SER A 103 -22.11 33.69 37.03
N ARG A 104 -23.00 32.69 37.07
CA ARG A 104 -22.65 31.31 36.75
C ARG A 104 -22.39 31.10 35.26
N ILE A 105 -23.17 31.76 34.39
CA ILE A 105 -22.93 31.78 32.94
C ILE A 105 -21.55 32.41 32.63
N VAL A 106 -21.21 33.54 33.28
CA VAL A 106 -19.89 34.16 33.13
C VAL A 106 -18.77 33.22 33.56
N GLN A 107 -18.93 32.53 34.70
CA GLN A 107 -17.95 31.53 35.14
C GLN A 107 -17.76 30.42 34.12
N ASN A 108 -18.84 29.89 33.54
CA ASN A 108 -18.73 28.83 32.55
C ASN A 108 -18.02 29.29 31.27
N ILE A 109 -18.34 30.50 30.79
CA ILE A 109 -17.69 31.10 29.61
C ILE A 109 -16.20 31.36 29.89
N GLN A 110 -15.88 31.83 31.10
CA GLN A 110 -14.50 32.08 31.52
C GLN A 110 -13.69 30.78 31.63
N GLU A 111 -14.29 29.70 32.13
CA GLU A 111 -13.63 28.39 32.20
C GLU A 111 -13.36 27.80 30.80
N LEU A 112 -14.30 27.98 29.85
CA LEU A 112 -14.06 27.60 28.45
C LEU A 112 -12.88 28.37 27.87
N LYS A 113 -12.82 29.69 28.15
CA LYS A 113 -11.71 30.53 27.72
C LYS A 113 -10.39 30.08 28.32
N GLU A 114 -10.34 29.74 29.60
CA GLU A 114 -9.13 29.26 30.27
C GLU A 114 -8.63 27.94 29.67
N ARG A 115 -9.54 27.04 29.25
CA ARG A 115 -9.18 25.81 28.53
C ARG A 115 -8.62 26.10 27.14
N ILE A 116 -9.21 27.05 26.40
CA ILE A 116 -8.72 27.51 25.10
C ILE A 116 -7.35 28.17 25.25
N ASP A 117 -7.19 29.08 26.22
CA ASP A 117 -5.93 29.77 26.50
C ASP A 117 -4.84 28.75 26.90
N ALA A 118 -5.17 27.73 27.70
CA ALA A 118 -4.24 26.66 28.09
C ALA A 118 -3.79 25.79 26.90
N VAL A 119 -4.65 25.56 25.91
CA VAL A 119 -4.28 24.90 24.64
C VAL A 119 -3.47 25.84 23.76
N GLY A 120 -3.81 27.14 23.71
CA GLY A 120 -3.07 28.15 22.95
C GLY A 120 -1.65 28.44 23.49
N GLU A 121 -1.40 28.16 24.78
CA GLU A 121 -0.07 28.22 25.40
C GLU A 121 0.78 26.96 25.15
N GLN A 122 0.18 25.84 24.73
CA GLN A 122 0.92 24.71 24.14
C GLN A 122 1.25 25.07 22.68
N GLU A 123 2.44 24.73 22.19
CA GLU A 123 2.94 25.15 20.86
C GLU A 123 1.84 25.04 19.78
N SER A 124 1.59 26.12 19.03
CA SER A 124 0.49 26.23 18.05
C SER A 124 0.25 24.90 17.32
N PRO A 125 -0.99 24.37 17.30
CA PRO A 125 -1.28 23.10 16.65
C PRO A 125 -0.95 23.12 15.14
N THR A 126 -0.81 24.30 14.53
CA THR A 126 -0.38 24.52 13.14
C THR A 126 1.13 24.41 12.92
N LYS A 127 1.95 24.56 13.97
CA LYS A 127 3.42 24.60 13.85
C LYS A 127 4.00 23.36 13.17
N PRO A 128 3.55 22.13 13.46
CA PRO A 128 4.00 20.95 12.72
C PRO A 128 3.66 21.03 11.22
N LEU A 129 2.48 21.55 10.86
CA LEU A 129 2.04 21.70 9.47
C LEU A 129 2.90 22.72 8.72
N GLU A 130 3.19 23.85 9.37
CA GLU A 130 4.08 24.88 8.82
C GLU A 130 5.51 24.35 8.57
N GLU A 131 6.05 23.56 9.49
CA GLU A 131 7.35 22.92 9.34
C GLU A 131 7.37 21.93 8.17
N LEU A 132 6.34 21.09 8.05
CA LEU A 132 6.22 20.12 6.95
C LEU A 132 6.08 20.82 5.60
N LEU A 133 5.29 21.89 5.53
CA LEU A 133 5.15 22.70 4.32
C LEU A 133 6.48 23.34 3.92
N SER A 134 7.24 23.87 4.88
CA SER A 134 8.57 24.43 4.65
C SER A 134 9.54 23.38 4.10
N ASP A 135 9.53 22.18 4.68
CA ASP A 135 10.36 21.06 4.22
C ASP A 135 9.96 20.58 2.82
N ALA A 136 8.66 20.48 2.52
CA ALA A 136 8.16 20.10 1.21
C ALA A 136 8.59 21.12 0.13
N LYS A 137 8.44 22.43 0.41
CA LYS A 137 8.93 23.51 -0.47
C LYS A 137 10.43 23.39 -0.74
N ARG A 138 11.23 23.20 0.32
CA ARG A 138 12.69 23.05 0.22
C ARG A 138 13.09 21.82 -0.60
N VAL A 139 12.39 20.70 -0.44
CA VAL A 139 12.65 19.49 -1.23
C VAL A 139 12.28 19.72 -2.70
N LEU A 140 11.15 20.36 -2.99
CA LEU A 140 10.77 20.69 -4.37
C LEU A 140 11.80 21.62 -5.04
N ASP A 141 12.27 22.66 -4.34
CA ASP A 141 13.25 23.62 -4.87
C ASP A 141 14.64 22.99 -5.12
N SER A 142 15.00 21.98 -4.33
CA SER A 142 16.29 21.28 -4.45
C SER A 142 16.23 20.02 -5.30
N LEU A 143 15.05 19.64 -5.82
CA LEU A 143 14.83 18.33 -6.43
C LEU A 143 15.73 18.06 -7.64
N ASP A 144 15.93 19.08 -8.48
CA ASP A 144 16.73 18.99 -9.71
C ASP A 144 18.24 18.83 -9.43
N SER A 145 18.68 19.10 -8.18
CA SER A 145 20.07 18.96 -7.75
C SER A 145 20.37 17.64 -7.03
N LEU A 146 19.34 16.84 -6.75
CA LEU A 146 19.47 15.58 -6.03
C LEU A 146 19.62 14.41 -7.01
N ASP A 147 20.39 13.39 -6.62
CA ASP A 147 20.34 12.11 -7.31
C ASP A 147 18.99 11.40 -7.07
N SER A 148 18.61 10.46 -7.95
CA SER A 148 17.32 9.77 -7.89
C SER A 148 17.08 9.07 -6.54
N ILE A 149 18.13 8.47 -5.96
CA ILE A 149 18.02 7.74 -4.68
C ILE A 149 17.73 8.69 -3.53
N GLN A 150 18.43 9.82 -3.47
CA GLN A 150 18.24 10.86 -2.45
C GLN A 150 16.89 11.55 -2.61
N ALA A 151 16.47 11.84 -3.85
CA ALA A 151 15.15 12.42 -4.12
C ALA A 151 14.02 11.50 -3.63
N LYS A 152 14.09 10.20 -3.95
CA LYS A 152 13.12 9.20 -3.46
C LYS A 152 13.10 9.08 -1.95
N ARG A 153 14.27 9.08 -1.31
CA ARG A 153 14.38 8.97 0.15
C ARG A 153 13.74 10.17 0.83
N ARG A 154 14.07 11.39 0.40
CA ARG A 154 13.48 12.62 0.97
C ARG A 154 11.97 12.68 0.74
N TYR A 155 11.50 12.25 -0.43
CA TYR A 155 10.06 12.18 -0.69
C TYR A 155 9.35 11.17 0.21
N ALA A 156 9.93 9.98 0.42
CA ALA A 156 9.38 8.99 1.35
C ALA A 156 9.36 9.50 2.79
N ASP A 157 10.40 10.22 3.23
CA ASP A 157 10.45 10.84 4.55
C ASP A 157 9.33 11.88 4.73
N LEU A 158 9.06 12.71 3.71
CA LEU A 158 7.94 13.67 3.72
C LEU A 158 6.58 12.98 3.82
N LEU A 159 6.33 11.93 3.02
CA LEU A 159 5.08 11.16 3.07
C LEU A 159 4.87 10.50 4.43
N LYS A 160 5.94 9.99 5.04
CA LYS A 160 5.87 9.40 6.38
C LYS A 160 5.50 10.46 7.42
N ARG A 161 6.15 11.62 7.38
CA ARG A 161 5.83 12.72 8.30
C ARG A 161 4.39 13.17 8.13
N GLN A 162 3.89 13.30 6.90
CA GLN A 162 2.49 13.63 6.63
C GLN A 162 1.50 12.66 7.29
N GLN A 163 1.79 11.35 7.31
CA GLN A 163 0.92 10.35 7.95
C GLN A 163 0.84 10.49 9.48
N GLU A 164 1.87 11.08 10.09
CA GLU A 164 1.99 11.27 11.53
C GLU A 164 1.43 12.64 11.98
N MET A 165 0.93 13.47 11.06
CA MET A 165 0.42 14.82 11.34
C MET A 165 -0.99 14.81 11.94
N PRO A 166 -1.31 15.82 12.80
CA PRO A 166 -2.68 16.05 13.22
C PRO A 166 -3.53 16.46 11.99
N ARG A 167 -4.79 16.02 11.97
CA ARG A 167 -5.73 16.25 10.85
C ARG A 167 -6.82 17.21 11.27
N ASN A 168 -7.40 17.92 10.29
CA ASN A 168 -8.45 18.92 10.50
C ASN A 168 -8.01 20.08 11.40
N VAL A 169 -6.70 20.38 11.42
CA VAL A 169 -6.15 21.50 12.21
C VAL A 169 -6.15 22.79 11.39
N ASP A 170 -5.73 22.70 10.12
CA ASP A 170 -5.75 23.82 9.17
C ASP A 170 -5.89 23.23 7.76
N GLU A 171 -7.14 23.16 7.29
CA GLU A 171 -7.47 22.60 5.97
C GLU A 171 -6.71 23.29 4.81
N PRO A 172 -6.58 24.63 4.76
CA PRO A 172 -5.72 25.30 3.79
C PRO A 172 -4.27 24.81 3.78
N LEU A 173 -3.62 24.69 4.94
CA LEU A 173 -2.23 24.21 5.04
C LEU A 173 -2.11 22.74 4.62
N GLU A 174 -3.05 21.89 5.05
CA GLU A 174 -3.07 20.47 4.69
C GLU A 174 -3.18 20.28 3.16
N VAL A 175 -4.06 21.03 2.50
CA VAL A 175 -4.22 21.01 1.04
C VAL A 175 -2.94 21.50 0.34
N GLU A 176 -2.32 22.57 0.82
CA GLU A 176 -1.07 23.08 0.24
C GLU A 176 0.04 22.04 0.33
N ILE A 177 0.19 21.37 1.48
CA ILE A 177 1.18 20.29 1.67
C ILE A 177 0.94 19.16 0.66
N ASP A 178 -0.31 18.73 0.49
CA ASP A 178 -0.69 17.69 -0.47
C ASP A 178 -0.31 18.07 -1.91
N GLU A 179 -0.57 19.31 -2.33
CA GLU A 179 -0.21 19.81 -3.65
C GLU A 179 1.30 19.73 -3.90
N TYR A 180 2.11 20.14 -2.92
CA TYR A 180 3.57 20.04 -3.01
C TYR A 180 4.05 18.59 -3.09
N LEU A 181 3.50 17.69 -2.27
CA LEU A 181 3.86 16.27 -2.30
C LEU A 181 3.51 15.61 -3.64
N VAL A 182 2.37 15.95 -4.22
CA VAL A 182 1.96 15.47 -5.55
C VAL A 182 2.93 15.98 -6.63
N GLU A 183 3.32 17.25 -6.59
CA GLU A 183 4.24 17.82 -7.59
C GLU A 183 5.66 17.21 -7.47
N ILE A 184 6.17 17.03 -6.25
CA ILE A 184 7.43 16.31 -6.00
C ILE A 184 7.39 14.91 -6.61
N GLY A 185 6.32 14.15 -6.32
CA GLY A 185 6.15 12.80 -6.86
C GLY A 185 6.14 12.76 -8.39
N LYS A 186 5.44 13.70 -9.03
CA LYS A 186 5.41 13.84 -10.50
C LYS A 186 6.77 14.14 -11.09
N ARG A 187 7.56 15.03 -10.47
CA ARG A 187 8.89 15.38 -10.97
C ARG A 187 9.88 14.23 -10.85
N ILE A 188 9.88 13.51 -9.72
CA ILE A 188 10.67 12.28 -9.56
C ILE A 188 10.31 11.30 -10.68
N GLN A 189 9.02 11.06 -10.91
CA GLN A 189 8.57 10.15 -11.97
C GLN A 189 8.98 10.61 -13.38
N ARG A 190 8.97 11.91 -13.67
CA ARG A 190 9.41 12.46 -14.97
C ARG A 190 10.92 12.32 -15.16
N SER A 191 11.72 12.53 -14.12
CA SER A 191 13.18 12.33 -14.18
C SER A 191 13.57 10.87 -14.40
N GLU A 192 12.68 9.91 -14.10
CA GLU A 192 12.90 8.48 -14.30
C GLU A 192 12.34 7.92 -15.61
N LYS A 193 11.71 8.75 -16.45
CA LYS A 193 11.38 8.31 -17.81
C LYS A 193 12.69 8.19 -18.59
N LYS A 194 13.21 6.96 -18.66
CA LYS A 194 14.34 6.62 -19.54
C LYS A 194 14.07 7.17 -20.94
N THR A 195 15.08 7.76 -21.54
CA THR A 195 14.95 8.25 -22.91
C THR A 195 14.79 7.07 -23.86
N SER A 196 14.19 7.29 -25.04
CA SER A 196 14.08 6.21 -26.03
C SER A 196 15.45 5.65 -26.41
N GLU A 197 16.49 6.49 -26.43
CA GLU A 197 17.89 6.09 -26.64
C GLU A 197 18.40 5.13 -25.55
N GLU A 198 18.20 5.44 -24.27
CA GLU A 198 18.60 4.56 -23.16
C GLU A 198 17.91 3.19 -23.24
N ILE A 199 16.61 3.18 -23.57
CA ILE A 199 15.87 1.92 -23.76
C ILE A 199 16.42 1.14 -24.97
N GLY A 200 16.80 1.84 -26.04
CA GLY A 200 17.42 1.23 -27.22
C GLY A 200 18.82 0.66 -26.95
N GLU A 201 19.63 1.31 -26.11
CA GLU A 201 20.91 0.78 -25.66
C GLU A 201 20.74 -0.46 -24.77
N GLU A 202 19.75 -0.45 -23.86
CA GLU A 202 19.39 -1.63 -23.05
C GLU A 202 18.97 -2.81 -23.94
N LEU A 203 18.22 -2.57 -25.02
CA LEU A 203 17.88 -3.63 -25.98
C LEU A 203 19.12 -4.20 -26.67
N LEU A 204 20.10 -3.37 -27.04
CA LEU A 204 21.35 -3.85 -27.64
C LEU A 204 22.15 -4.73 -26.67
N GLU A 205 22.16 -4.38 -25.39
CA GLU A 205 22.78 -5.18 -24.34
C GLU A 205 22.05 -6.51 -24.14
N GLU A 206 20.71 -6.48 -24.02
CA GLU A 206 19.87 -7.69 -23.92
C GLU A 206 20.09 -8.63 -25.12
N ILE A 207 20.15 -8.10 -26.35
CA ILE A 207 20.42 -8.90 -27.56
C ILE A 207 21.84 -9.48 -27.51
N SER A 208 22.82 -8.71 -27.04
CA SER A 208 24.21 -9.16 -26.95
C SER A 208 24.39 -10.26 -25.91
N THR A 209 23.71 -10.17 -24.77
CA THR A 209 23.68 -11.23 -23.76
C THR A 209 22.97 -12.48 -24.30
N LEU A 210 21.86 -12.33 -25.02
CA LEU A 210 21.17 -13.46 -25.65
C LEU A 210 22.08 -14.19 -26.64
N ILE A 211 22.76 -13.44 -27.51
CA ILE A 211 23.76 -13.97 -28.45
C ILE A 211 24.94 -14.63 -27.72
N GLY A 212 25.43 -14.01 -26.64
CA GLY A 212 26.58 -14.47 -25.87
C GLY A 212 26.31 -15.71 -25.01
N SER A 213 25.05 -15.96 -24.66
CA SER A 213 24.65 -17.10 -23.83
C SER A 213 24.97 -18.45 -24.46
N GLY A 214 24.99 -18.54 -25.80
CA GLY A 214 25.19 -19.79 -26.53
C GLY A 214 24.10 -20.84 -26.31
N THR A 215 22.99 -20.47 -25.66
CA THR A 215 21.84 -21.35 -25.37
C THR A 215 20.65 -21.03 -26.27
N PHE A 216 19.89 -22.05 -26.65
CA PHE A 216 18.63 -21.85 -27.38
C PHE A 216 17.57 -21.26 -26.44
N ASN A 217 17.15 -20.02 -26.67
CA ASN A 217 16.21 -19.28 -25.83
C ASN A 217 15.18 -18.50 -26.67
N PRO A 218 14.09 -19.15 -27.11
CA PRO A 218 13.07 -18.53 -27.99
C PRO A 218 12.24 -17.46 -27.27
N ASP A 219 12.00 -17.62 -25.97
CA ASP A 219 11.23 -16.66 -25.18
C ASP A 219 11.98 -15.34 -24.99
N GLY A 220 13.29 -15.43 -24.75
CA GLY A 220 14.17 -14.25 -24.68
C GLY A 220 14.19 -13.48 -25.99
N TYR A 221 14.31 -14.19 -27.12
CA TYR A 221 14.24 -13.59 -28.46
C TYR A 221 12.89 -12.87 -28.71
N ASN A 222 11.77 -13.55 -28.45
CA ASN A 222 10.43 -13.00 -28.67
C ASN A 222 10.18 -11.76 -27.81
N ARG A 223 10.65 -11.76 -26.56
CA ARG A 223 10.55 -10.60 -25.66
C ARG A 223 11.28 -9.39 -26.23
N ILE A 224 12.52 -9.57 -26.69
CA ILE A 224 13.33 -8.51 -27.28
C ILE A 224 12.69 -7.97 -28.56
N ALA A 225 12.23 -8.86 -29.45
CA ALA A 225 11.58 -8.46 -30.70
C ALA A 225 10.31 -7.64 -30.45
N LYS A 226 9.51 -8.03 -29.45
CA LYS A 226 8.31 -7.29 -29.04
C LYS A 226 8.64 -5.92 -28.46
N LYS A 227 9.59 -5.84 -27.52
CA LYS A 227 10.05 -4.57 -26.95
C LYS A 227 10.56 -3.61 -28.02
N PHE A 228 11.34 -4.11 -28.99
CA PHE A 228 11.81 -3.30 -30.11
C PHE A 228 10.65 -2.76 -30.94
N GLN A 229 9.65 -3.60 -31.26
CA GLN A 229 8.48 -3.18 -32.04
C GLN A 229 7.65 -2.09 -31.34
N GLU A 230 7.60 -2.11 -30.01
CA GLU A 230 6.87 -1.10 -29.20
C GLU A 230 7.55 0.27 -29.20
N ILE A 231 8.88 0.32 -29.32
CA ILE A 231 9.66 1.58 -29.21
C ILE A 231 10.28 2.03 -30.54
N ALA A 232 10.12 1.24 -31.61
CA ALA A 232 10.84 1.42 -32.88
C ALA A 232 10.60 2.79 -33.54
N ASP A 233 9.46 3.42 -33.31
CA ASP A 233 9.10 4.70 -33.92
C ASP A 233 9.68 5.90 -33.16
N ASP A 234 10.06 5.71 -31.89
CA ASP A 234 10.63 6.75 -31.02
C ASP A 234 12.17 6.73 -30.99
N LEU A 235 12.79 5.77 -31.69
CA LEU A 235 14.24 5.58 -31.75
C LEU A 235 14.88 6.36 -32.91
N PRO A 236 16.12 6.88 -32.72
CA PRO A 236 16.96 7.33 -33.82
C PRO A 236 17.16 6.23 -34.88
N GLU A 237 17.15 6.61 -36.17
CA GLU A 237 17.15 5.66 -37.29
C GLU A 237 18.42 4.79 -37.33
N ASP A 238 19.55 5.33 -36.91
CA ASP A 238 20.83 4.62 -36.79
C ASP A 238 20.79 3.54 -35.70
N LEU A 239 20.23 3.86 -34.53
CA LEU A 239 20.04 2.91 -33.44
C LEU A 239 19.03 1.82 -33.82
N LYS A 240 17.93 2.21 -34.49
CA LYS A 240 16.90 1.31 -35.01
C LYS A 240 17.47 0.29 -35.98
N LEU A 241 18.30 0.72 -36.94
CA LEU A 241 18.98 -0.18 -37.88
C LEU A 241 19.92 -1.14 -37.17
N LYS A 242 20.71 -0.65 -36.21
CA LYS A 242 21.66 -1.46 -35.43
C LYS A 242 20.95 -2.54 -34.62
N ILE A 243 19.86 -2.19 -33.92
CA ILE A 243 19.04 -3.14 -33.15
C ILE A 243 18.44 -4.20 -34.08
N ARG A 244 17.87 -3.78 -35.22
CA ARG A 244 17.28 -4.70 -36.21
C ARG A 244 18.30 -5.71 -36.74
N ASP A 245 19.49 -5.26 -37.09
CA ASP A 245 20.53 -6.14 -37.62
C ASP A 245 21.03 -7.12 -36.54
N ARG A 246 21.11 -6.67 -35.28
CA ARG A 246 21.47 -7.54 -34.16
C ARG A 246 20.37 -8.57 -33.82
N ILE A 247 19.09 -8.20 -33.94
CA ILE A 247 17.96 -9.15 -33.83
C ILE A 247 18.04 -10.22 -34.93
N ARG A 248 18.40 -9.84 -36.16
CA ARG A 248 18.60 -10.81 -37.26
C ARG A 248 19.75 -11.76 -37.00
N GLU A 249 20.86 -11.25 -36.47
CA GLU A 249 21.99 -12.09 -36.06
C GLU A 249 21.61 -13.06 -34.94
N SER A 250 20.87 -12.58 -33.94
CA SER A 250 20.34 -13.42 -32.87
C SER A 250 19.46 -14.56 -33.41
N TYR A 251 18.58 -14.25 -34.37
CA TYR A 251 17.74 -15.25 -35.02
C TYR A 251 18.54 -16.31 -35.79
N ALA A 252 19.57 -15.89 -36.53
CA ALA A 252 20.43 -16.82 -37.26
C ALA A 252 21.18 -17.77 -36.30
N LYS A 253 21.75 -17.23 -35.22
CA LYS A 253 22.42 -18.04 -34.18
C LYS A 253 21.46 -18.99 -33.48
N MET A 254 20.24 -18.55 -33.19
CA MET A 254 19.18 -19.37 -32.62
C MET A 254 18.85 -20.57 -33.51
N LYS A 255 18.67 -20.35 -34.81
CA LYS A 255 18.44 -21.41 -35.80
C LYS A 255 19.60 -22.40 -35.88
N ASP A 256 20.83 -21.91 -35.84
CA ASP A 256 22.02 -22.76 -35.87
C ASP A 256 22.10 -23.64 -34.61
N LEU A 257 21.71 -23.11 -33.44
CA LEU A 257 21.65 -23.88 -32.19
C LEU A 257 20.55 -24.93 -32.21
N GLU A 258 19.35 -24.58 -32.67
CA GLU A 258 18.23 -25.51 -32.85
C GLU A 258 18.62 -26.70 -33.75
N GLN A 259 19.29 -26.42 -34.87
CA GLN A 259 19.78 -27.49 -35.76
C GLN A 259 20.83 -28.37 -35.10
N LYS A 260 21.76 -27.79 -34.33
CA LYS A 260 22.76 -28.57 -33.59
C LYS A 260 22.12 -29.46 -32.54
N GLU A 261 21.14 -28.94 -31.80
CA GLU A 261 20.41 -29.70 -30.77
C GLU A 261 19.67 -30.88 -31.40
N HIS A 262 18.95 -30.68 -32.50
CA HIS A 262 18.30 -31.78 -33.23
C HIS A 262 19.29 -32.82 -33.76
N VAL A 263 20.44 -32.40 -34.28
CA VAL A 263 21.48 -33.34 -34.75
C VAL A 263 22.06 -34.12 -33.58
N GLU A 264 22.32 -33.47 -32.45
CA GLU A 264 22.82 -34.12 -31.24
C GLU A 264 21.81 -35.10 -30.64
N GLU A 265 20.54 -34.72 -30.58
CA GLU A 265 19.45 -35.57 -30.12
C GLU A 265 19.34 -36.82 -31.00
N ARG A 266 19.32 -36.65 -32.33
CA ARG A 266 19.33 -37.77 -33.27
C ARG A 266 20.56 -38.67 -33.09
N VAL A 267 21.75 -38.10 -32.87
CA VAL A 267 22.96 -38.89 -32.61
C VAL A 267 22.84 -39.67 -31.29
N ARG A 268 22.26 -39.08 -30.24
CA ARG A 268 22.02 -39.76 -28.96
C ARG A 268 21.00 -40.89 -29.12
N GLU A 269 19.90 -40.65 -29.83
CA GLU A 269 18.89 -41.67 -30.15
C GLU A 269 19.49 -42.84 -30.91
N VAL A 270 20.26 -42.57 -31.98
CA VAL A 270 20.95 -43.62 -32.76
C VAL A 270 21.93 -44.41 -31.88
N ARG A 271 22.67 -43.74 -30.98
CA ARG A 271 23.57 -44.44 -30.03
C ARG A 271 22.81 -45.29 -29.03
N ALA A 272 21.70 -44.80 -28.48
CA ALA A 272 20.87 -45.55 -27.53
C ALA A 272 20.25 -46.78 -28.21
N LYS A 273 19.72 -46.62 -29.43
CA LYS A 273 19.22 -47.74 -30.26
C LYS A 273 20.32 -48.75 -30.54
N LYS A 274 21.52 -48.31 -30.95
CA LYS A 274 22.65 -49.20 -31.18
C LYS A 274 23.02 -49.99 -29.92
N PHE A 275 23.08 -49.33 -28.76
CA PHE A 275 23.36 -49.98 -27.49
C PHE A 275 22.31 -51.04 -27.14
N TYR A 276 21.02 -50.72 -27.32
CA TYR A 276 19.92 -51.66 -27.12
C TYR A 276 20.07 -52.89 -28.02
N TRP A 277 20.30 -52.69 -29.32
CA TRP A 277 20.45 -53.79 -30.28
C TRP A 277 21.71 -54.64 -30.05
N ASP A 278 22.82 -54.03 -29.63
CA ASP A 278 24.03 -54.76 -29.25
C ASP A 278 23.79 -55.60 -27.98
N SER A 279 23.01 -55.09 -27.00
CA SER A 279 22.59 -55.85 -25.81
C SER A 279 21.67 -57.01 -26.18
N PHE A 280 20.67 -56.76 -27.03
CA PHE A 280 19.74 -57.80 -27.49
C PHE A 280 20.47 -58.92 -28.23
N ALA A 281 21.45 -58.59 -29.07
CA ALA A 281 22.29 -59.59 -29.73
C ALA A 281 23.06 -60.47 -28.73
N GLN A 282 23.55 -59.90 -27.62
CA GLN A 282 24.22 -60.65 -26.56
C GLN A 282 23.27 -61.59 -25.81
N GLU A 283 22.01 -61.18 -25.59
CA GLU A 283 21.00 -62.05 -24.97
C GLU A 283 20.67 -63.25 -25.86
N VAL A 284 20.54 -63.04 -27.18
CA VAL A 284 20.36 -64.13 -28.14
C VAL A 284 21.61 -65.03 -28.20
N GLU A 285 22.83 -64.46 -28.12
CA GLU A 285 24.07 -65.23 -28.03
C GLU A 285 24.12 -66.10 -26.78
N GLN A 286 23.68 -65.56 -25.64
CA GLN A 286 23.61 -66.29 -24.38
C GLN A 286 22.59 -67.43 -24.46
N LEU A 287 21.39 -67.18 -24.99
CA LEU A 287 20.38 -68.21 -25.17
C LEU A 287 20.91 -69.35 -26.06
N LYS A 288 21.59 -69.01 -27.17
CA LYS A 288 22.20 -70.02 -28.04
C LYS A 288 23.22 -70.87 -27.28
N ALA A 289 24.12 -70.24 -26.52
CA ALA A 289 25.13 -70.95 -25.74
C ALA A 289 24.51 -71.84 -24.65
N ASP A 290 23.41 -71.40 -24.05
CA ASP A 290 22.65 -72.18 -23.07
C ASP A 290 22.00 -73.39 -23.74
N LEU A 291 21.39 -73.22 -24.92
CA LEU A 291 20.81 -74.30 -25.73
C LEU A 291 21.82 -75.36 -26.14
N GLU A 292 23.06 -74.97 -26.46
CA GLU A 292 24.14 -75.91 -26.82
C GLU A 292 24.51 -76.85 -25.66
N ARG A 293 24.28 -76.43 -24.42
CA ARG A 293 24.63 -77.17 -23.19
C ARG A 293 23.42 -77.76 -22.46
N ALA A 294 22.22 -77.46 -22.94
CA ALA A 294 20.98 -77.75 -22.25
C ALA A 294 20.70 -79.26 -22.18
N SER A 295 20.18 -79.67 -21.03
CA SER A 295 19.57 -81.00 -20.87
C SER A 295 18.08 -80.95 -21.26
N PRO A 296 17.46 -82.09 -21.65
CA PRO A 296 16.06 -82.07 -22.10
C PRO A 296 15.06 -81.54 -21.06
N GLY A 297 15.36 -81.70 -19.76
CA GLY A 297 14.54 -81.15 -18.67
C GLY A 297 14.52 -79.62 -18.55
N GLU A 298 15.39 -78.91 -19.28
CA GLU A 298 15.47 -77.45 -19.29
C GLU A 298 14.67 -76.80 -20.43
N PHE A 299 14.00 -77.62 -21.26
CA PHE A 299 13.29 -77.16 -22.45
C PHE A 299 12.31 -76.00 -22.17
N PHE A 300 11.40 -76.15 -21.21
CA PHE A 300 10.37 -75.13 -20.95
C PHE A 300 10.98 -73.79 -20.52
N ARG A 301 12.03 -73.80 -19.68
CA ARG A 301 12.72 -72.58 -19.24
C ARG A 301 13.36 -71.84 -20.42
N LEU A 302 14.04 -72.57 -21.30
CA LEU A 302 14.72 -71.97 -22.46
C LEU A 302 13.73 -71.54 -23.54
N TYR A 303 12.61 -72.25 -23.67
CA TYR A 303 11.51 -71.84 -24.54
C TYR A 303 10.86 -70.54 -24.06
N ASP A 304 10.61 -70.38 -22.75
CA ASP A 304 10.07 -69.13 -22.18
C ASP A 304 11.03 -67.94 -22.43
N ILE A 305 12.34 -68.15 -22.31
CA ILE A 305 13.35 -67.12 -22.61
C ILE A 305 13.35 -66.77 -24.11
N TYR A 306 13.22 -67.78 -24.98
CA TYR A 306 13.11 -67.56 -26.42
C TYR A 306 11.86 -66.78 -26.81
N ASP A 307 10.72 -67.10 -26.20
CA ASP A 307 9.44 -66.41 -26.43
C ASP A 307 9.52 -64.94 -26.01
N GLN A 308 10.15 -64.65 -24.85
CA GLN A 308 10.41 -63.28 -24.41
C GLN A 308 11.31 -62.48 -25.38
N LEU A 309 12.31 -63.13 -25.99
CA LEU A 309 13.14 -62.49 -27.01
C LEU A 309 12.36 -62.24 -28.31
N LEU A 310 11.44 -63.14 -28.70
CA LEU A 310 10.57 -62.93 -29.85
C LEU A 310 9.59 -61.77 -29.62
N ASP A 311 8.94 -61.72 -28.45
CA ASP A 311 8.06 -60.63 -28.06
C ASP A 311 8.81 -59.29 -28.08
N SER A 312 10.04 -59.27 -27.54
CA SER A 312 10.89 -58.08 -27.54
C SER A 312 11.27 -57.64 -28.96
N LEU A 313 11.50 -58.59 -29.87
CA LEU A 313 11.82 -58.33 -31.28
C LEU A 313 10.63 -57.80 -32.07
N GLU A 314 9.42 -58.32 -31.83
CA GLU A 314 8.20 -57.89 -32.50
C GLU A 314 7.87 -56.42 -32.19
N HIS A 315 8.18 -55.98 -30.97
CA HIS A 315 7.93 -54.62 -30.49
C HIS A 315 9.14 -53.67 -30.65
N ALA A 316 10.26 -54.15 -31.21
CA ALA A 316 11.46 -53.34 -31.36
C ALA A 316 11.34 -52.34 -32.51
N ASP A 317 11.75 -51.09 -32.26
CA ASP A 317 11.90 -50.08 -33.30
C ASP A 317 13.14 -50.37 -34.16
N LEU A 318 12.91 -50.69 -35.43
CA LEU A 318 13.94 -51.01 -36.44
C LEU A 318 14.46 -49.78 -37.19
N SER A 319 13.87 -48.59 -36.97
CA SER A 319 14.29 -47.37 -37.66
C SER A 319 15.70 -46.94 -37.24
N ASP A 320 16.50 -46.55 -38.23
CA ASP A 320 17.89 -46.11 -38.09
C ASP A 320 18.88 -47.17 -37.53
N VAL A 321 18.50 -48.45 -37.53
CA VAL A 321 19.38 -49.58 -37.18
C VAL A 321 20.08 -50.09 -38.44
N HIS A 322 21.37 -50.45 -38.34
CA HIS A 322 22.09 -51.02 -39.48
C HIS A 322 21.54 -52.40 -39.87
N ALA A 323 21.21 -52.59 -41.15
CA ALA A 323 20.68 -53.86 -41.67
C ALA A 323 21.52 -55.09 -41.28
N ALA A 324 22.85 -54.95 -41.28
CA ALA A 324 23.77 -56.02 -40.88
C ALA A 324 23.59 -56.47 -39.41
N GLN A 325 23.22 -55.57 -38.49
CA GLN A 325 22.91 -55.94 -37.10
C GLN A 325 21.59 -56.71 -37.02
N ILE A 326 20.56 -56.25 -37.76
CA ILE A 326 19.25 -56.92 -37.82
C ILE A 326 19.40 -58.34 -38.39
N ASP A 327 20.12 -58.49 -39.50
CA ASP A 327 20.29 -59.78 -40.17
C ASP A 327 21.06 -60.79 -39.31
N ARG A 328 22.08 -60.32 -38.58
CA ARG A 328 22.83 -61.15 -37.61
C ARG A 328 21.89 -61.69 -36.54
N VAL A 329 21.11 -60.81 -35.90
CA VAL A 329 20.20 -61.18 -34.82
C VAL A 329 19.13 -62.15 -35.32
N LYS A 330 18.50 -61.89 -36.47
CA LYS A 330 17.50 -62.80 -37.06
C LYS A 330 18.07 -64.19 -37.31
N SER A 331 19.23 -64.27 -37.96
CA SER A 331 19.89 -65.55 -38.21
C SER A 331 20.17 -66.34 -36.94
N MET A 332 20.49 -65.63 -35.85
CA MET A 332 20.74 -66.23 -34.55
C MET A 332 19.48 -66.70 -33.83
N VAL A 333 18.41 -65.92 -33.87
CA VAL A 333 17.09 -66.32 -33.36
C VAL A 333 16.57 -67.56 -34.10
N ASP A 334 16.74 -67.60 -35.43
CA ASP A 334 16.38 -68.77 -36.24
C ASP A 334 17.19 -70.01 -35.83
N GLN A 335 18.49 -69.87 -35.54
CA GLN A 335 19.31 -70.97 -35.04
C GLN A 335 18.82 -71.47 -33.67
N CYS A 336 18.46 -70.55 -32.76
CA CYS A 336 17.92 -70.90 -31.45
C CYS A 336 16.61 -71.70 -31.58
N TYR A 337 15.75 -71.35 -32.54
CA TYR A 337 14.52 -72.09 -32.82
C TYR A 337 14.79 -73.57 -33.17
N TYR A 338 15.67 -73.83 -34.15
CA TYR A 338 15.98 -75.20 -34.55
C TYR A 338 16.58 -76.02 -33.40
N MET A 339 17.44 -75.40 -32.59
CA MET A 339 18.04 -76.05 -31.42
C MET A 339 17.00 -76.36 -30.32
N LEU A 340 16.03 -75.48 -30.11
CA LEU A 340 14.90 -75.71 -29.21
C LEU A 340 14.03 -76.88 -29.67
N GLU A 341 13.73 -76.99 -30.97
CA GLU A 341 12.98 -78.13 -31.52
C GLU A 341 13.77 -79.44 -31.39
N GLU A 342 15.09 -79.41 -31.59
CA GLU A 342 15.94 -80.57 -31.32
C GLU A 342 15.91 -80.97 -29.85
N LEU A 343 16.01 -80.01 -28.93
CA LEU A 343 15.95 -80.26 -27.49
C LEU A 343 14.58 -80.84 -27.09
N ARG A 344 13.48 -80.30 -27.66
CA ARG A 344 12.11 -80.80 -27.49
C ARG A 344 11.96 -82.24 -27.93
N SER A 345 12.57 -82.62 -29.05
CA SER A 345 12.49 -83.99 -29.58
C SER A 345 13.20 -85.03 -28.69
N ARG A 346 14.12 -84.57 -27.82
CA ARG A 346 14.90 -85.39 -26.89
C ARG A 346 14.37 -85.33 -25.45
N ALA A 347 13.41 -84.44 -25.16
CA ALA A 347 12.72 -84.29 -23.88
C ALA A 347 11.48 -85.18 -23.84
#